data_AF-A0A7L4EDB2-F1
#
_entry.id   AF-A0A7L4EDB2-F1
#
_cell.length_a   1.000
_cell.length_b   1.000
_cell.length_c   1.000
_cell.angle_alpha   90.00
_cell.angle_beta   90.00
_cell.angle_gamma   90.00
#
_symmetry.space_group_name_H-M   'P 1'
#
loop_
_entity.id
_entity.type
_entity.pdbx_description
1 polymer ?
#
loop_
_entity_poly.entity_id
_entity_poly.type
_entity_poly.pdbx_seq_one_letter_code
_entity_poly.pdbx_strand_id
1 'polypeptide(L)'
;LICVTFFMSLLGIGFGVLVREHGKLSNLDKFYFAFPGELLMRMLKLIILPLIISSMITGVAALDSNISGKIGLRAVVYYLSTTVIAVILGIVLVVTIKPGVTQRASEIHRVGSTPEVNTVDAMLDLIRNMFPENLVQACFQQYKTKREKVKATTAVDKNSSIFREEPTTTSTTAKASENKTQEYKIVGMYSNGINALGLIVFCLVFGMVIGKMGEKGQVLLDFFNALNEATMRIVQIIMWYMPIGILFLIAGKIIEVEDWEIFRKLGLYMATVISGYVI
;
A
#
# COMPACT_ATOMS: atom_id res chain seq x y z
N LEU A 1 -3.48 22.96 -17.52
CA LEU A 1 -2.73 21.93 -16.76
C LEU A 1 -3.01 20.51 -17.26
N ILE A 2 -4.26 20.07 -17.30
CA ILE A 2 -4.62 18.69 -17.70
C ILE A 2 -4.04 18.30 -19.07
N CYS A 3 -4.24 19.11 -20.12
CA CYS A 3 -3.67 18.83 -21.45
C CYS A 3 -2.14 18.76 -21.42
N VAL A 4 -1.48 19.59 -20.61
CA VAL A 4 -0.02 19.59 -20.44
C VAL A 4 0.44 18.31 -19.77
N THR A 5 -0.22 17.88 -18.69
CA THR A 5 0.08 16.62 -18.01
C THR A 5 -0.12 15.42 -18.93
N PHE A 6 -1.20 15.40 -19.72
CA PHE A 6 -1.46 14.35 -20.69
C PHE A 6 -0.37 14.29 -21.77
N PHE A 7 -0.02 15.45 -22.33
CA PHE A 7 1.05 15.55 -23.31
C PHE A 7 2.41 15.13 -22.75
N MET A 8 2.76 15.57 -21.52
CA MET A 8 4.00 15.18 -20.84
C MET A 8 4.04 13.69 -20.48
N SER A 9 2.90 13.08 -20.17
CA SER A 9 2.78 11.63 -19.98
C SER A 9 3.11 10.87 -21.26
N LEU A 10 2.53 11.27 -22.40
CA LEU A 10 2.83 10.67 -23.71
C LEU A 10 4.31 10.86 -24.09
N LEU A 11 4.87 12.05 -23.87
CA LEU A 11 6.29 12.31 -24.05
C LEU A 11 7.16 11.44 -23.14
N GLY A 12 6.77 11.24 -21.88
CA GLY A 12 7.47 10.35 -20.95
C GLY A 12 7.51 8.89 -21.44
N ILE A 13 6.42 8.41 -22.04
CA ILE A 13 6.37 7.08 -22.65
C ILE A 13 7.35 7.00 -23.82
N GLY A 14 7.26 7.93 -24.78
CA GLY A 14 8.14 7.95 -25.96
C GLY A 14 9.61 8.10 -25.59
N PHE A 15 9.92 9.01 -24.66
CA PHE A 15 11.27 9.25 -24.19
C PHE A 15 11.84 8.05 -23.42
N GLY A 16 11.04 7.39 -22.57
CA GLY A 16 11.44 6.17 -21.87
C GLY A 16 11.77 5.01 -22.83
N VAL A 17 10.97 4.82 -23.88
CA VAL A 17 11.22 3.79 -24.91
C VAL A 17 12.50 4.11 -25.70
N LEU A 18 12.66 5.37 -26.14
CA LEU A 18 13.84 5.81 -26.90
C LEU A 18 15.12 5.60 -26.10
N VAL A 19 15.13 6.01 -24.84
CA VAL A 19 16.27 5.86 -23.92
C VAL A 19 16.56 4.39 -23.63
N ARG A 20 15.53 3.54 -23.54
CA ARG A 20 15.73 2.09 -23.36
C ARG A 20 16.36 1.44 -24.59
N GLU A 21 15.93 1.80 -25.79
CA GLU A 21 16.39 1.19 -27.04
C GLU A 21 17.80 1.64 -27.42
N HIS A 22 18.12 2.93 -27.20
CA HIS A 22 19.38 3.53 -27.63
C HIS A 22 20.39 3.74 -26.49
N GLY A 23 19.93 3.82 -25.24
CA GLY A 23 20.76 4.16 -24.08
C GLY A 23 21.16 2.93 -23.26
N LYS A 24 22.45 2.57 -23.29
CA LYS A 24 23.03 1.66 -22.29
C LYS A 24 23.33 2.42 -20.99
N LEU A 25 22.28 2.77 -20.24
CA LEU A 25 22.41 3.45 -18.95
C LEU A 25 22.86 2.47 -17.86
N SER A 26 23.82 2.90 -17.02
CA SER A 26 24.15 2.18 -15.79
C SER A 26 23.00 2.27 -14.78
N ASN A 27 22.95 1.37 -13.80
CA ASN A 27 21.96 1.42 -12.73
C ASN A 27 21.98 2.76 -11.97
N LEU A 28 23.16 3.36 -11.82
CA LEU A 28 23.33 4.67 -11.19
C LEU A 28 22.69 5.79 -12.03
N ASP A 29 22.88 5.76 -13.35
CA ASP A 29 22.34 6.77 -14.25
C ASP A 29 20.81 6.67 -14.33
N LYS A 30 20.27 5.44 -14.32
CA LYS A 30 18.82 5.20 -14.22
C LYS A 30 18.23 5.81 -12.94
N PHE A 31 18.94 5.68 -11.82
CA PHE A 31 18.53 6.28 -10.55
C PHE A 31 18.49 7.81 -10.62
N TYR A 32 19.53 8.46 -11.15
CA TYR A 32 19.55 9.91 -11.32
C TYR A 32 18.52 10.42 -12.33
N PHE A 33 18.28 9.66 -13.40
CA PHE A 33 17.28 9.99 -14.40
C PHE A 33 15.86 10.04 -13.81
N ALA A 34 15.51 9.13 -12.90
CA ALA A 34 14.20 9.07 -12.27
C ALA A 34 13.99 10.09 -11.12
N PHE A 35 15.03 10.85 -10.75
CA PHE A 35 15.02 11.74 -9.58
C PHE A 35 13.90 12.78 -9.57
N PRO A 36 13.55 13.48 -10.68
CA PRO A 36 12.42 14.41 -10.68
C PRO A 36 11.08 13.72 -10.38
N GLY A 37 10.91 12.47 -10.82
CA GLY A 37 9.75 11.65 -10.50
C GLY A 37 9.71 11.23 -9.03
N GLU A 38 10.87 10.89 -8.46
CA GLU A 38 10.98 10.60 -7.02
C GLU A 38 10.63 11.83 -6.17
N LEU A 39 11.11 13.01 -6.55
CA LEU A 39 10.81 14.26 -5.87
C LEU A 39 9.30 14.54 -5.87
N LEU A 40 8.62 14.34 -7.00
CA LEU A 40 7.15 14.45 -7.09
C LEU A 40 6.47 13.52 -6.07
N MET A 41 6.89 12.25 -5.99
CA MET A 41 6.31 11.29 -5.04
C MET A 41 6.54 11.71 -3.58
N ARG A 42 7.69 12.31 -3.26
CA ARG A 42 7.98 12.85 -1.93
C ARG A 42 7.09 14.05 -1.60
N MET A 43 6.91 14.98 -2.54
CA MET A 43 6.02 16.14 -2.38
C MET A 43 4.56 15.70 -2.18
N LEU A 44 4.08 14.72 -2.95
CA LEU A 44 2.73 14.18 -2.79
C LEU A 44 2.56 13.47 -1.43
N LYS A 45 3.54 12.69 -0.97
CA LYS A 45 3.48 12.05 0.35
C LYS A 45 3.48 13.05 1.51
N LEU A 46 4.19 14.17 1.37
CA LEU A 46 4.24 15.24 2.37
C LEU A 46 2.86 15.85 2.63
N ILE A 47 2.07 16.07 1.57
CA ILE A 47 0.81 16.80 1.67
C ILE A 47 -0.37 15.93 2.15
N ILE A 48 -0.25 14.60 2.06
CA ILE A 48 -1.32 13.67 2.45
C ILE A 48 -1.72 13.84 3.93
N LEU A 49 -0.73 13.94 4.84
CA LEU A 49 -0.99 14.01 6.27
C LEU A 49 -1.80 15.26 6.69
N PRO A 50 -1.35 16.51 6.40
CA PRO A 50 -2.11 17.70 6.78
C PRO A 50 -3.46 17.78 6.07
N LEU A 51 -3.55 17.30 4.82
CA LEU A 51 -4.79 17.29 4.05
C LEU A 51 -5.83 16.33 4.66
N ILE A 52 -5.45 15.09 4.97
CA ILE A 52 -6.38 14.12 5.61
C ILE A 52 -6.90 14.69 6.92
N ILE A 53 -6.04 15.21 7.78
CA ILE A 53 -6.44 15.70 9.11
C ILE A 53 -7.40 16.90 8.96
N SER A 54 -6.98 17.94 8.23
CA SER A 54 -7.77 19.17 8.10
C SER A 54 -9.06 18.98 7.30
N SER A 55 -9.02 18.32 6.14
CA SER A 55 -10.21 18.06 5.31
C SER A 55 -11.21 17.12 5.98
N MET A 56 -10.75 16.07 6.66
CA MET A 56 -11.67 15.11 7.29
C MET A 56 -12.37 15.71 8.52
N ILE A 57 -11.65 16.46 9.35
CA ILE A 57 -12.22 17.12 10.54
C ILE A 57 -13.25 18.16 10.10
N THR A 58 -12.90 19.05 9.17
CA THR A 58 -13.80 20.10 8.66
C THR A 58 -15.00 19.53 7.92
N GLY A 59 -14.77 18.50 7.10
CA GLY A 59 -15.82 17.82 6.34
C GLY A 59 -16.89 17.17 7.22
N VAL A 60 -16.50 16.53 8.33
CA VAL A 60 -17.47 15.93 9.27
C VAL A 60 -18.10 16.95 10.20
N ALA A 61 -17.33 17.93 10.68
CA ALA A 61 -17.83 18.94 11.60
C ALA A 61 -18.88 19.86 10.95
N ALA A 62 -18.80 20.08 9.63
CA ALA A 62 -19.79 20.86 8.88
C ALA A 62 -21.13 20.12 8.66
N LEU A 63 -21.21 18.82 8.97
CA LEU A 63 -22.45 18.04 8.81
C LEU A 63 -23.33 18.16 10.05
N ASP A 64 -24.57 18.63 9.87
CA ASP A 64 -25.54 18.73 10.97
C ASP A 64 -25.89 17.35 11.55
N SER A 65 -25.64 17.16 12.84
CA SER A 65 -25.75 15.87 13.54
C SER A 65 -27.15 15.22 13.47
N ASN A 66 -28.22 16.00 13.37
CA ASN A 66 -29.60 15.47 13.36
C ASN A 66 -30.03 14.93 11.99
N ILE A 67 -29.55 15.54 10.91
CA ILE A 67 -29.87 15.16 9.53
C ILE A 67 -28.81 14.20 8.98
N SER A 68 -27.55 14.35 9.43
CA SER A 68 -26.38 13.59 8.98
C SER A 68 -26.46 12.10 9.31
N GLY A 69 -27.01 11.69 10.46
CA GLY A 69 -27.04 10.26 10.84
C GLY A 69 -27.79 9.37 9.84
N LYS A 70 -28.97 9.80 9.37
CA LYS A 70 -29.79 9.03 8.42
C LYS A 70 -29.27 9.11 7.00
N ILE A 71 -28.81 10.30 6.58
CA ILE A 71 -28.21 10.49 5.25
C ILE A 71 -26.89 9.72 5.14
N GLY A 72 -26.05 9.81 6.18
CA GLY A 72 -24.79 9.11 6.31
C GLY A 72 -24.96 7.59 6.30
N LEU A 73 -25.95 7.06 7.05
CA LEU A 73 -26.23 5.61 7.01
C LEU A 73 -26.65 5.15 5.60
N ARG A 74 -27.52 5.90 4.91
CA ARG A 74 -27.89 5.59 3.52
C ARG A 74 -26.69 5.65 2.58
N ALA A 75 -25.80 6.62 2.75
CA ALA A 75 -24.57 6.74 1.97
C ALA A 75 -23.61 5.57 2.23
N VAL A 76 -23.43 5.15 3.50
CA VAL A 76 -22.62 3.98 3.85
C VAL A 76 -23.19 2.71 3.23
N VAL A 77 -24.50 2.48 3.34
CA VAL A 77 -25.15 1.30 2.72
C VAL A 77 -24.98 1.33 1.20
N TYR A 78 -25.19 2.49 0.56
CA TYR A 78 -24.97 2.68 -0.87
C TYR A 78 -23.52 2.32 -1.26
N TYR A 79 -22.51 2.93 -0.61
CA TYR A 79 -21.11 2.66 -0.91
C TYR A 79 -20.70 1.20 -0.69
N LEU A 80 -21.19 0.57 0.38
CA LEU A 80 -20.92 -0.85 0.63
C LEU A 80 -21.54 -1.72 -0.48
N SER A 81 -22.80 -1.47 -0.84
CA SER A 81 -23.49 -2.24 -1.87
C SER A 81 -22.82 -2.10 -3.25
N THR A 82 -22.49 -0.88 -3.67
CA THR A 82 -21.83 -0.63 -4.96
C THR A 82 -20.41 -1.20 -4.99
N THR A 83 -19.68 -1.16 -3.87
CA THR A 83 -18.33 -1.76 -3.77
C THR A 83 -18.40 -3.27 -3.89
N VAL A 84 -19.37 -3.92 -3.25
CA VAL A 84 -19.58 -5.37 -3.38
C VAL A 84 -19.88 -5.75 -4.83
N ILE A 85 -20.77 -5.02 -5.50
CA ILE A 85 -21.09 -5.27 -6.92
C ILE A 85 -19.86 -5.08 -7.81
N ALA A 86 -19.11 -3.98 -7.63
CA ALA A 86 -17.89 -3.71 -8.40
C ALA A 86 -16.80 -4.77 -8.17
N VAL A 87 -16.62 -5.24 -6.94
CA VAL A 87 -15.67 -6.31 -6.61
C VAL A 87 -16.08 -7.64 -7.27
N ILE A 88 -17.36 -8.01 -7.22
CA ILE A 88 -17.86 -9.21 -7.89
C ILE A 88 -17.61 -9.12 -9.40
N LEU A 89 -17.96 -8.00 -10.03
CA LEU A 89 -17.73 -7.76 -11.45
C LEU A 89 -16.23 -7.85 -11.80
N GLY A 90 -15.36 -7.23 -11.00
CA GLY A 90 -13.91 -7.29 -11.18
C GLY A 90 -13.35 -8.70 -11.06
N ILE A 91 -13.83 -9.49 -10.09
CA ILE A 91 -13.45 -10.90 -9.91
C ILE A 91 -13.89 -11.74 -11.12
N VAL A 92 -15.13 -11.56 -11.60
CA VAL A 92 -15.64 -12.30 -12.76
C VAL A 92 -14.82 -11.98 -14.01
N LEU A 93 -14.53 -10.69 -14.28
CA LEU A 93 -13.73 -10.29 -15.43
C LEU A 93 -12.30 -10.82 -15.37
N VAL A 94 -11.61 -10.69 -14.23
CA VAL A 94 -10.21 -11.14 -14.11
C VAL A 94 -10.08 -12.67 -14.21
N VAL A 95 -11.05 -13.42 -13.67
CA VAL A 95 -11.07 -14.89 -13.75
C VAL A 95 -11.43 -15.38 -15.16
N THR A 96 -12.22 -14.61 -15.91
CA THR A 96 -12.59 -14.94 -17.30
C THR A 96 -11.46 -14.62 -18.28
N ILE A 97 -10.88 -13.42 -18.19
CA ILE A 97 -9.82 -12.96 -19.12
C ILE A 97 -8.45 -13.54 -18.76
N LYS A 98 -8.21 -13.86 -17.48
CA LYS A 98 -6.95 -14.42 -16.95
C LYS A 98 -5.70 -13.69 -17.47
N PRO A 99 -5.55 -12.39 -17.22
CA PRO A 99 -4.38 -11.66 -17.69
C PRO A 99 -3.09 -12.24 -17.07
N GLY A 100 -2.14 -12.66 -17.91
CA GLY A 100 -0.77 -13.01 -17.47
C GLY A 100 -0.43 -14.51 -17.30
N VAL A 101 -1.33 -15.44 -17.61
CA VAL A 101 -1.13 -16.89 -17.34
C VAL A 101 -0.11 -17.63 -18.23
N THR A 102 0.51 -16.98 -19.21
CA THR A 102 1.42 -17.65 -20.17
C THR A 102 2.85 -17.86 -19.65
N GLN A 103 3.20 -17.41 -18.44
CA GLN A 103 4.51 -17.72 -17.86
C GLN A 103 4.47 -19.01 -17.03
N ARG A 104 5.32 -19.99 -17.38
CA ARG A 104 5.70 -21.04 -16.44
C ARG A 104 6.23 -20.35 -15.18
N ALA A 105 5.70 -20.69 -14.02
CA ALA A 105 5.99 -20.03 -12.74
C ALA A 105 7.49 -20.02 -12.35
N SER A 106 8.35 -20.69 -13.13
CA SER A 106 9.80 -20.80 -12.97
C SER A 106 10.62 -19.61 -13.52
N GLU A 107 10.08 -18.72 -14.34
CA GLU A 107 10.84 -17.62 -14.97
C GLU A 107 10.54 -16.22 -14.42
N ILE A 108 9.58 -16.08 -13.50
CA ILE A 108 9.42 -14.82 -12.78
C ILE A 108 10.55 -14.78 -11.73
N HIS A 109 11.62 -14.05 -12.03
CA HIS A 109 12.62 -13.63 -11.05
C HIS A 109 11.91 -12.74 -10.01
N ARG A 110 11.24 -13.38 -9.05
CA ARG A 110 10.53 -12.71 -7.96
C ARG A 110 11.59 -12.15 -7.01
N VAL A 111 11.89 -10.87 -7.17
CA VAL A 111 12.74 -10.12 -6.24
C VAL A 111 12.01 -10.02 -4.90
N GLY A 112 12.30 -10.94 -3.98
CA GLY A 112 11.85 -10.89 -2.59
C GLY A 112 11.07 -12.13 -2.13
N SER A 113 11.31 -12.54 -0.87
CA SER A 113 10.48 -13.52 -0.18
C SER A 113 9.12 -12.90 0.12
N THR A 114 8.04 -13.41 -0.47
CA THR A 114 6.69 -13.00 -0.06
C THR A 114 6.49 -13.43 1.39
N PRO A 115 6.30 -12.51 2.35
CA PRO A 115 5.97 -12.92 3.71
C PRO A 115 4.65 -13.70 3.64
N GLU A 116 4.65 -14.93 4.19
CA GLU A 116 3.42 -15.69 4.37
C GLU A 116 2.52 -14.91 5.33
N VAL A 117 1.57 -14.17 4.76
CA VAL A 117 0.55 -13.44 5.51
C VAL A 117 -0.70 -14.29 5.55
N ASN A 118 -1.18 -14.60 6.74
CA ASN A 118 -2.47 -15.26 6.90
C ASN A 118 -3.58 -14.21 6.77
N THR A 119 -4.66 -14.55 6.07
CA THR A 119 -5.84 -13.68 5.90
C THR A 119 -6.40 -13.22 7.24
N VAL A 120 -6.43 -14.10 8.25
CA VAL A 120 -6.93 -13.75 9.59
C VAL A 120 -6.03 -12.69 10.24
N ASP A 121 -4.72 -12.84 10.15
CA ASP A 121 -3.77 -11.86 10.70
C ASP A 121 -3.94 -10.49 10.03
N ALA A 122 -4.13 -10.47 8.71
CA ALA A 122 -4.38 -9.24 7.97
C ALA A 122 -5.70 -8.55 8.37
N MET A 123 -6.78 -9.31 8.60
CA MET A 123 -8.04 -8.75 9.10
C MET A 123 -7.92 -8.20 10.53
N LEU A 124 -7.19 -8.91 11.40
CA LEU A 124 -6.91 -8.43 12.75
C LEU A 124 -6.03 -7.17 12.73
N ASP A 125 -5.03 -7.12 11.84
CA ASP A 125 -4.19 -5.93 11.66
C ASP A 125 -4.98 -4.74 11.11
N LEU A 126 -5.97 -4.95 10.26
CA LEU A 126 -6.88 -3.88 9.83
C LEU A 126 -7.60 -3.24 11.03
N ILE A 127 -8.15 -4.05 11.93
CA ILE A 127 -8.85 -3.57 13.13
C ILE A 127 -7.87 -2.88 14.09
N ARG A 128 -6.67 -3.44 14.31
CA ARG A 128 -5.62 -2.82 15.14
C ARG A 128 -5.19 -1.46 14.57
N ASN A 129 -5.05 -1.35 13.26
CA ASN A 129 -4.71 -0.07 12.62
C ASN A 129 -5.86 0.94 12.65
N MET A 130 -7.12 0.51 12.79
CA MET A 130 -8.27 1.40 12.96
C MET A 130 -8.23 2.20 14.27
N PHE A 131 -7.64 1.62 15.32
CA PHE A 131 -7.46 2.24 16.64
C PHE A 131 -5.98 2.24 17.03
N PRO A 132 -5.16 3.17 16.50
CA PRO A 132 -3.73 3.20 16.79
C PRO A 132 -3.46 3.50 18.27
N GLU A 133 -2.43 2.87 18.83
CA GLU A 133 -2.00 3.10 20.22
C GLU A 133 -1.51 4.54 20.46
N ASN A 134 -0.99 5.20 19.42
CA ASN A 134 -0.49 6.56 19.47
C ASN A 134 -0.73 7.32 18.16
N LEU A 135 -1.33 8.52 18.25
CA LEU A 135 -1.67 9.34 17.08
C LEU A 135 -0.45 9.88 16.35
N VAL A 136 0.59 10.32 17.07
CA VAL A 136 1.83 10.83 16.47
C VAL A 136 2.57 9.70 15.77
N GLN A 137 2.62 8.52 16.38
CA GLN A 137 3.20 7.32 15.77
C GLN A 137 2.45 6.92 14.49
N ALA A 138 1.12 7.00 14.49
CA ALA A 138 0.28 6.71 13.32
C ALA A 138 0.62 7.61 12.10
N CYS A 139 1.21 8.79 12.31
CA CYS A 139 1.64 9.67 11.23
C CYS A 139 2.82 9.12 10.42
N PHE A 140 3.58 8.12 10.93
CA PHE A 140 4.75 7.58 10.23
C PHE A 140 4.95 6.06 10.36
N GLN A 141 4.13 5.37 11.16
CA GLN A 141 4.17 3.92 11.33
C GLN A 141 2.78 3.27 11.29
N GLN A 142 2.76 2.01 10.84
CA GLN A 142 1.60 1.13 10.81
C GLN A 142 1.90 -0.20 11.50
N TYR A 143 0.89 -0.79 12.15
CA TYR A 143 1.02 -2.07 12.86
C TYR A 143 0.92 -3.25 11.89
N LYS A 144 1.83 -4.22 12.02
CA LYS A 144 1.83 -5.46 11.24
C LYS A 144 2.22 -6.64 12.12
N THR A 145 1.48 -7.73 12.01
CA THR A 145 1.83 -8.99 12.66
C THR A 145 2.70 -9.86 11.77
N LYS A 146 3.63 -10.57 12.41
CA LYS A 146 4.45 -11.59 11.77
C LYS A 146 4.41 -12.85 12.64
N ARG A 147 4.30 -14.00 11.98
CA ARG A 147 4.42 -15.30 12.63
C ARG A 147 5.89 -15.70 12.69
N GLU A 148 6.39 -15.92 13.89
CA GLU A 148 7.71 -16.47 14.13
C GLU A 148 7.57 -17.91 14.62
N LYS A 149 8.34 -18.82 14.02
CA LYS A 149 8.35 -20.24 14.45
C LYS A 149 9.02 -20.32 15.82
N VAL A 150 8.30 -20.83 16.81
CA VAL A 150 8.87 -21.11 18.12
C VAL A 150 9.79 -22.32 17.95
N LYS A 151 11.10 -22.10 18.03
CA LYS A 151 12.04 -23.22 18.10
C LYS A 151 11.84 -23.87 19.48
N ALA A 152 11.42 -25.14 19.50
CA ALA A 152 11.41 -25.92 20.73
C ALA A 152 12.82 -25.93 21.31
N THR A 153 13.01 -25.31 22.47
CA THR A 153 14.27 -25.38 23.20
C THR A 153 14.45 -26.84 23.62
N THR A 154 15.36 -27.56 22.96
CA THR A 154 15.84 -28.83 23.48
C THR A 154 16.48 -28.53 24.84
N ALA A 155 15.79 -28.86 25.92
CA ALA A 155 16.39 -28.93 27.23
C ALA A 155 17.55 -29.92 27.13
N VAL A 156 18.78 -29.42 27.21
CA VAL A 156 19.98 -30.24 27.26
C VAL A 156 20.03 -30.82 28.68
N ASP A 157 19.45 -32.01 28.85
CA ASP A 157 19.79 -32.88 29.97
C ASP A 157 21.25 -33.30 29.77
N LYS A 158 22.17 -32.52 30.36
CA LYS A 158 23.51 -33.00 30.66
C LYS A 158 23.34 -34.04 31.77
N ASN A 159 23.43 -35.33 31.44
CA ASN A 159 24.02 -36.35 32.31
C ASN A 159 24.15 -37.70 31.59
N SER A 160 25.27 -38.37 31.87
CA SER A 160 25.70 -39.72 31.44
C SER A 160 26.12 -39.89 29.97
N SER A 161 27.08 -40.73 29.57
CA SER A 161 28.41 -41.13 30.06
C SER A 161 28.96 -42.10 28.99
N ILE A 162 30.16 -41.82 28.45
CA ILE A 162 31.18 -42.77 27.94
C ILE A 162 30.71 -43.90 26.97
N PHE A 163 31.14 -43.87 25.70
CA PHE A 163 32.04 -44.87 25.05
C PHE A 163 32.23 -44.56 23.55
N ARG A 164 33.34 -45.05 22.99
CA ARG A 164 34.07 -44.62 21.78
C ARG A 164 33.82 -45.56 20.57
N GLU A 165 34.13 -45.03 19.37
CA GLU A 165 34.51 -45.68 18.08
C GLU A 165 33.57 -45.47 16.88
N GLU A 166 34.09 -44.76 15.86
CA GLU A 166 33.74 -44.81 14.43
C GLU A 166 34.48 -46.01 13.79
N PRO A 167 34.02 -46.67 12.69
CA PRO A 167 33.83 -46.00 11.39
C PRO A 167 32.73 -46.59 10.45
N THR A 168 32.59 -45.93 9.30
CA THR A 168 32.04 -46.42 8.02
C THR A 168 30.69 -45.85 7.60
N THR A 169 30.80 -44.86 6.73
CA THR A 169 29.86 -44.42 5.70
C THR A 169 29.10 -45.58 5.04
N THR A 170 27.77 -45.58 5.20
CA THR A 170 26.72 -45.77 4.17
C THR A 170 25.50 -46.40 4.84
N SER A 171 24.49 -45.59 5.14
CA SER A 171 23.08 -45.99 5.09
C SER A 171 22.20 -44.81 5.48
N THR A 172 21.39 -44.38 4.51
CA THR A 172 19.96 -44.14 4.73
C THR A 172 19.62 -43.38 6.00
N THR A 173 19.82 -42.07 6.02
CA THR A 173 18.98 -41.20 6.87
C THR A 173 17.59 -41.16 6.25
N ALA A 174 16.83 -42.23 6.49
CA ALA A 174 15.39 -42.13 6.63
C ALA A 174 15.16 -41.13 7.77
N LYS A 175 15.08 -39.83 7.41
CA LYS A 175 14.54 -38.82 8.31
C LYS A 175 13.11 -39.27 8.57
N ALA A 176 12.92 -39.94 9.70
CA ALA A 176 11.61 -40.11 10.30
C ALA A 176 10.97 -38.73 10.28
N SER A 177 9.97 -38.59 9.42
CA SER A 177 9.11 -37.42 9.36
C SER A 177 8.30 -37.46 10.63
N GLU A 178 8.88 -36.96 11.73
CA GLU A 178 8.09 -36.53 12.85
C GLU A 178 7.24 -35.36 12.34
N ASN A 179 5.94 -35.61 12.24
CA ASN A 179 4.92 -34.59 12.05
C ASN A 179 4.85 -33.73 13.33
N LYS A 180 5.93 -33.02 13.66
CA LYS A 180 5.96 -32.05 14.76
C LYS A 180 5.16 -30.84 14.30
N THR A 181 3.98 -30.67 14.89
CA THR A 181 3.18 -29.45 14.77
C THR A 181 4.09 -28.26 15.06
N GLN A 182 4.35 -27.45 14.04
CA GLN A 182 5.19 -26.25 14.19
C GLN A 182 4.39 -25.24 15.02
N GLU A 183 4.89 -24.91 16.21
CA GLU A 183 4.28 -23.89 17.05
C GLU A 183 4.71 -22.49 16.56
N TYR A 184 3.74 -21.58 16.43
CA TYR A 184 3.96 -20.23 15.95
C TYR A 184 3.65 -19.21 17.04
N LYS A 185 4.52 -18.22 17.22
CA LYS A 185 4.29 -17.04 18.04
C LYS A 185 3.96 -15.86 17.14
N ILE A 186 2.88 -15.14 17.45
CA ILE A 186 2.53 -13.89 16.78
C ILE A 186 3.35 -12.77 17.43
N VAL A 187 4.13 -12.05 16.63
CA VAL A 187 4.92 -10.90 17.06
C VAL A 187 4.38 -9.66 16.36
N GLY A 188 4.03 -8.64 17.13
CA GLY A 188 3.65 -7.32 16.62
C GLY A 188 4.88 -6.52 16.25
N MET A 189 4.85 -5.87 15.08
CA MET A 189 5.91 -4.98 14.62
C MET A 189 5.31 -3.70 14.05
N TYR A 190 6.05 -2.60 14.18
CA TYR A 190 5.74 -1.34 13.52
C TYR A 190 6.54 -1.23 12.21
N SER A 191 5.82 -1.04 11.11
CA SER A 191 6.40 -0.84 9.77
C SER A 191 6.32 0.65 9.41
N ASN A 192 7.33 1.17 8.73
CA ASN A 192 7.35 2.56 8.27
C ASN A 192 6.25 2.78 7.21
N GLY A 193 5.42 3.78 7.44
CA GLY A 193 4.28 4.11 6.58
C GLY A 193 3.20 4.82 7.37
N ILE A 194 2.50 5.77 6.74
CA ILE A 194 1.39 6.48 7.37
C ILE A 194 0.24 5.50 7.61
N ASN A 195 -0.24 5.36 8.84
CA ASN A 195 -1.48 4.67 9.13
C ASN A 195 -2.68 5.59 8.81
N ALA A 196 -2.96 5.74 7.51
CA ALA A 196 -4.04 6.60 7.03
C ALA A 196 -5.42 6.17 7.55
N LEU A 197 -5.65 4.86 7.73
CA LEU A 197 -6.91 4.33 8.24
C LEU A 197 -7.19 4.83 9.67
N GLY A 198 -6.21 4.67 10.57
CA GLY A 198 -6.34 5.14 11.95
C GLY A 198 -6.50 6.65 12.05
N LEU A 199 -5.77 7.41 11.24
CA LEU A 199 -5.90 8.87 11.16
C LEU A 199 -7.30 9.29 10.70
N ILE A 200 -7.84 8.64 9.68
CA ILE A 200 -9.20 8.92 9.18
C ILE A 200 -10.22 8.64 10.29
N VAL A 201 -10.18 7.47 10.94
CA VAL A 201 -11.13 7.12 12.00
C VAL A 201 -11.05 8.08 13.17
N PHE A 202 -9.85 8.44 13.61
CA PHE A 202 -9.67 9.48 14.62
C PHE A 202 -10.28 10.81 14.21
N CYS A 203 -9.99 11.30 12.99
CA CYS A 203 -10.48 12.57 12.49
C CYS A 203 -12.01 12.59 12.31
N LEU A 204 -12.63 11.47 11.91
CA LEU A 204 -14.08 11.34 11.82
C LEU A 204 -14.74 11.52 13.19
N VAL A 205 -14.22 10.82 14.22
CA VAL A 205 -14.73 10.92 15.59
C VAL A 205 -14.49 12.32 16.14
N PHE A 206 -13.28 12.87 15.96
CA PHE A 206 -12.91 14.18 16.46
C PHE A 206 -13.70 15.31 15.79
N GLY A 207 -13.88 15.26 14.46
CA GLY A 207 -14.73 16.20 13.72
C GLY A 207 -16.20 16.14 14.16
N MET A 208 -16.73 14.94 14.42
CA MET A 208 -18.08 14.79 14.96
C MET A 208 -18.22 15.40 16.37
N VAL A 209 -17.21 15.25 17.22
CA VAL A 209 -17.20 15.87 18.56
C VAL A 209 -17.17 17.40 18.44
N ILE A 210 -16.28 17.96 17.61
CA ILE A 210 -16.20 19.42 17.37
C ILE A 210 -17.55 19.96 16.88
N GLY A 211 -18.19 19.31 15.90
CA GLY A 211 -19.48 19.74 15.38
C GLY A 211 -20.59 19.75 16.44
N LYS A 212 -20.50 18.89 17.46
CA LYS A 212 -21.45 18.83 18.59
C LYS A 212 -21.13 19.81 19.73
N MET A 213 -19.95 20.44 19.74
CA MET A 213 -19.55 21.39 20.80
C MET A 213 -20.17 22.78 20.65
N GLY A 214 -20.93 23.05 19.58
CA GLY A 214 -21.54 24.35 19.31
C GLY A 214 -20.48 25.45 19.19
N GLU A 215 -20.71 26.59 19.82
CA GLU A 215 -19.82 27.77 19.74
C GLU A 215 -18.38 27.49 20.17
N LYS A 216 -18.16 26.62 21.17
CA LYS A 216 -16.80 26.26 21.61
C LYS A 216 -16.03 25.48 20.55
N GLY A 217 -16.72 24.74 19.69
CA GLY A 217 -16.12 23.99 18.58
C GLY A 217 -15.71 24.89 17.42
N GLN A 218 -16.30 26.08 17.29
CA GLN A 218 -16.10 26.97 16.14
C GLN A 218 -14.64 27.39 15.98
N VAL A 219 -13.95 27.69 17.08
CA VAL A 219 -12.53 28.10 17.04
C VAL A 219 -11.63 26.99 16.46
N LEU A 220 -11.89 25.73 16.82
CA LEU A 220 -11.15 24.60 16.27
C LEU A 220 -11.52 24.36 14.80
N LEU A 221 -12.79 24.49 14.45
CA LEU A 221 -13.26 24.34 13.08
C LEU A 221 -12.61 25.39 12.15
N ASP A 222 -12.56 26.65 12.58
CA ASP A 222 -11.96 27.74 11.83
C ASP A 222 -10.45 27.52 11.65
N PHE A 223 -9.76 27.02 12.67
CA PHE A 223 -8.35 26.62 12.58
C PHE A 223 -8.13 25.54 11.51
N PHE A 224 -8.90 24.45 11.54
CA PHE A 224 -8.74 23.37 10.55
C PHE A 224 -9.17 23.80 9.14
N ASN A 225 -10.15 24.70 9.01
CA ASN A 225 -10.53 25.29 7.72
C ASN A 225 -9.38 26.12 7.14
N ALA A 226 -8.76 27.00 7.95
CA ALA A 226 -7.61 27.78 7.53
C ALA A 226 -6.40 26.89 7.15
N LEU A 227 -6.16 25.82 7.92
CA LEU A 227 -5.13 24.84 7.62
C LEU A 227 -5.42 24.11 6.29
N ASN A 228 -6.67 23.73 6.04
CA ASN A 228 -7.08 23.08 4.79
C ASN A 228 -6.86 23.99 3.59
N GLU A 229 -7.32 25.24 3.67
CA GLU A 229 -7.14 26.25 2.61
C GLU A 229 -5.65 26.51 2.32
N ALA A 230 -4.82 26.66 3.37
CA ALA A 230 -3.38 26.81 3.21
C ALA A 230 -2.73 25.58 2.53
N THR A 231 -3.16 24.38 2.93
CA THR A 231 -2.69 23.11 2.37
C THR A 231 -3.08 23.00 0.89
N MET A 232 -4.29 23.41 0.52
CA MET A 232 -4.75 23.40 -0.88
C MET A 232 -3.93 24.34 -1.78
N ARG A 233 -3.44 25.47 -1.26
CA ARG A 233 -2.51 26.34 -2.00
C ARG A 233 -1.16 25.67 -2.25
N ILE A 234 -0.65 24.90 -1.27
CA ILE A 234 0.57 24.10 -1.46
C ILE A 234 0.32 23.01 -2.53
N VAL A 235 -0.84 22.35 -2.51
CA VAL A 235 -1.23 21.38 -3.55
C VAL A 235 -1.19 22.01 -4.94
N GLN A 236 -1.67 23.25 -5.11
CA GLN A 236 -1.61 23.94 -6.40
C GLN A 236 -0.17 24.13 -6.89
N ILE A 237 0.78 24.47 -6.01
CA ILE A 237 2.20 24.59 -6.36
C ILE A 237 2.74 23.22 -6.84
N ILE A 238 2.42 22.14 -6.13
CA ILE A 238 2.83 20.78 -6.52
C ILE A 238 2.22 20.40 -7.87
N MET A 239 0.96 20.80 -8.12
CA MET A 239 0.28 20.55 -9.39
C MET A 239 0.96 21.23 -10.59
N TRP A 240 1.62 22.37 -10.41
CA TRP A 240 2.45 22.98 -11.46
C TRP A 240 3.73 22.19 -11.77
N TYR A 241 4.33 21.55 -10.75
CA TYR A 241 5.49 20.67 -10.93
C TYR A 241 5.13 19.29 -11.52
N MET A 242 3.89 18.84 -11.28
CA MET A 242 3.39 17.52 -11.66
C MET A 242 3.65 17.10 -13.11
N PRO A 243 3.46 17.93 -14.17
CA PRO A 243 3.70 17.50 -15.54
C PRO A 243 5.15 17.04 -15.78
N ILE A 244 6.11 17.74 -15.19
CA ILE A 244 7.55 17.40 -15.30
C ILE A 244 7.83 16.13 -14.50
N GLY A 245 7.34 16.04 -13.26
CA GLY A 245 7.55 14.86 -12.42
C GLY A 245 6.97 13.59 -13.04
N ILE A 246 5.77 13.66 -13.65
CA ILE A 246 5.12 12.52 -14.31
C ILE A 246 5.91 12.05 -15.53
N LEU A 247 6.47 12.97 -16.33
CA LEU A 247 7.30 12.62 -17.49
C LEU A 247 8.47 11.71 -17.07
N PHE A 248 9.26 12.14 -16.08
CA PHE A 248 10.42 11.38 -15.60
C PHE A 248 10.03 10.13 -14.80
N LEU A 249 8.92 10.17 -14.07
CA LEU A 249 8.40 9.01 -13.34
C LEU A 249 8.03 7.87 -14.31
N ILE A 250 7.29 8.19 -15.39
CA ILE A 250 6.88 7.22 -16.41
C ILE A 250 8.10 6.74 -17.21
N ALA A 251 8.94 7.66 -17.68
CA ALA A 251 10.13 7.32 -18.44
C ALA A 251 11.08 6.41 -17.62
N GLY A 252 11.35 6.76 -16.36
CA GLY A 252 12.18 5.96 -15.45
C GLY A 252 11.62 4.56 -15.22
N LYS A 253 10.29 4.43 -15.03
CA LYS A 253 9.64 3.12 -14.88
C LYS A 253 9.73 2.26 -16.13
N ILE A 254 9.67 2.86 -17.32
CA ILE A 254 9.81 2.11 -18.59
C ILE A 254 11.24 1.59 -18.79
N ILE A 255 12.26 2.37 -18.39
CA ILE A 255 13.68 2.00 -18.51
C ILE A 255 14.07 0.85 -17.54
N GLU A 256 13.34 0.69 -16.44
CA GLU A 256 13.53 -0.41 -15.48
C GLU A 256 12.96 -1.75 -16.00
N VAL A 257 12.01 -1.74 -16.93
CA VAL A 257 11.39 -2.98 -17.43
C VAL A 257 12.30 -3.63 -18.48
N GLU A 258 12.84 -4.80 -18.15
CA GLU A 258 13.75 -5.53 -19.03
C GLU A 258 13.02 -6.22 -20.19
N ASP A 259 11.82 -6.74 -19.96
CA ASP A 259 11.10 -7.61 -20.90
C ASP A 259 9.86 -6.96 -21.53
N TRP A 260 9.75 -7.00 -22.87
CA TRP A 260 8.56 -6.48 -23.57
C TRP A 260 7.31 -7.36 -23.32
N GLU A 261 7.50 -8.62 -22.93
CA GLU A 261 6.40 -9.50 -22.58
C GLU A 261 5.64 -9.03 -21.33
N ILE A 262 6.34 -8.39 -20.38
CA ILE A 262 5.74 -7.79 -19.19
C ILE A 262 4.78 -6.67 -19.60
N PHE A 263 5.12 -5.86 -20.61
CA PHE A 263 4.23 -4.83 -21.14
C PHE A 263 2.98 -5.42 -21.80
N ARG A 264 3.08 -6.53 -22.53
CA ARG A 264 1.90 -7.20 -23.10
C ARG A 264 0.95 -7.71 -22.01
N LYS A 265 1.50 -8.30 -20.95
CA LYS A 265 0.71 -8.79 -19.80
C LYS A 265 0.08 -7.65 -19.02
N LEU A 266 0.83 -6.57 -18.80
CA LEU A 266 0.33 -5.35 -18.18
C LEU A 266 -0.75 -4.68 -19.04
N GLY A 267 -0.60 -4.69 -20.36
CA GLY A 267 -1.58 -4.19 -21.32
C GLY A 267 -2.88 -4.99 -21.29
N LEU A 268 -2.82 -6.33 -21.23
CA LEU A 268 -4.00 -7.18 -21.10
C LEU A 268 -4.68 -7.00 -19.72
N TYR A 269 -3.90 -6.85 -18.66
CA TYR A 269 -4.40 -6.47 -17.35
C TYR A 269 -5.11 -5.11 -17.40
N MET A 270 -4.51 -4.10 -18.02
CA MET A 270 -5.09 -2.77 -18.17
C MET A 270 -6.38 -2.80 -18.99
N ALA A 271 -6.42 -3.56 -20.09
CA ALA A 271 -7.62 -3.74 -20.90
C ALA A 271 -8.75 -4.40 -20.10
N THR A 272 -8.44 -5.40 -19.28
CA THR A 272 -9.40 -6.05 -18.36
C THR A 272 -9.97 -5.04 -17.38
N VAL A 273 -9.11 -4.25 -16.74
CA VAL A 273 -9.52 -3.23 -15.77
C VAL A 273 -10.36 -2.13 -16.43
N ILE A 274 -9.94 -1.61 -17.59
CA ILE A 274 -10.70 -0.60 -18.35
C ILE A 274 -12.06 -1.15 -18.77
N SER A 275 -12.14 -2.39 -19.25
CA SER A 275 -13.42 -3.02 -19.60
C SER A 275 -14.36 -3.09 -18.40
N GLY A 276 -13.83 -3.37 -17.21
CA GLY A 276 -14.61 -3.39 -15.97
C GLY A 276 -15.08 -2.02 -15.48
N TYR A 277 -14.39 -0.94 -15.84
CA TYR A 277 -14.85 0.43 -15.56
C TYR A 277 -15.90 0.93 -16.56
N VAL A 278 -15.92 0.38 -17.78
CA VAL A 278 -16.87 0.77 -18.84
C VAL A 278 -18.23 0.09 -18.66
N ILE A 279 -18.25 -1.12 -18.09
CA ILE A 279 -19.47 -1.88 -17.74
C ILE A 279 -20.07 -1.33 -16.45
#